data_AF-A0A973J334-F1
#
_entry.id   AF-A0A973J334-F1
#
_cell.length_a   1.000
_cell.length_b   1.000
_cell.length_c   1.000
_cell.angle_alpha   90.00
_cell.angle_beta   90.00
_cell.angle_gamma   90.00
#
_symmetry.space_group_name_H-M   'P 1'
#
loop_
_entity.id
_entity.type
_entity.pdbx_description
1 polymer ?
#
loop_
_entity_poly.entity_id
_entity_poly.type
_entity_poly.pdbx_seq_one_letter_code
_entity_poly.pdbx_strand_id
1 'polypeptide(L)' 'MSAIQKIMGIVWAAMGVGIVPLAIRQAMTEIAKKPSEENWIFWSIVIVVLMPIIAFSLITFGVFALKGEYDDIN' A
#
# COMPACT_ATOMS: atom_id res chain seq x y z
N MET A 1 17.27 18.24 -5.21
CA MET A 1 15.86 17.79 -5.18
C MET A 1 15.32 17.85 -6.59
N SER A 2 15.36 16.73 -7.31
CA SER A 2 14.73 16.68 -8.63
C SER A 2 13.20 16.73 -8.48
N ALA A 3 12.51 17.43 -9.40
CA ALA A 3 11.03 17.44 -9.44
C ALA A 3 10.45 16.02 -9.53
N ILE A 4 11.21 15.09 -10.10
CA ILE A 4 10.87 13.67 -10.25
C ILE A 4 10.74 12.98 -8.88
N GLN A 5 11.69 13.18 -7.96
CA GLN A 5 11.65 12.55 -6.63
C GLN A 5 10.45 13.01 -5.80
N LYS A 6 10.08 14.30 -5.88
CA LYS A 6 8.87 14.83 -5.22
C LYS A 6 7.59 14.22 -5.79
N ILE A 7 7.49 14.14 -7.13
CA ILE A 7 6.32 13.54 -7.78
C ILE A 7 6.19 12.07 -7.39
N MET A 8 7.30 11.32 -7.43
CA MET A 8 7.29 9.92 -7.00
C MET A 8 6.88 9.78 -5.54
N GLY A 9 7.43 10.58 -4.62
CA GLY A 9 7.07 10.51 -3.20
C GLY A 9 5.58 10.74 -2.93
N ILE A 10 4.98 11.71 -3.61
CA ILE A 10 3.53 11.98 -3.53
C ILE A 10 2.72 10.81 -4.10
N VAL A 11 3.12 10.28 -5.25
CA VAL A 11 2.46 9.14 -5.89
C VAL A 11 2.49 7.91 -4.97
N TRP A 12 3.65 7.59 -4.38
CA TRP A 12 3.80 6.43 -3.49
C TRP A 12 3.01 6.58 -2.19
N ALA A 13 3.00 7.77 -1.59
CA ALA A 13 2.18 8.04 -0.41
C ALA A 13 0.68 7.94 -0.71
N ALA A 14 0.23 8.51 -1.83
CA ALA A 14 -1.16 8.42 -2.26
C ALA A 14 -1.59 6.98 -2.57
N MET A 15 -0.72 6.20 -3.22
CA MET A 15 -0.94 4.78 -3.47
C MET A 15 -1.01 3.97 -2.16
N GLY A 16 -0.17 4.26 -1.18
CA GLY A 16 -0.20 3.61 0.13
C GLY A 16 -1.53 3.80 0.88
N VAL A 17 -2.13 4.99 0.79
CA VAL A 17 -3.46 5.24 1.36
C VAL A 17 -4.56 4.60 0.51
N GLY A 18 -4.45 4.68 -0.82
CA GLY A 18 -5.46 4.17 -1.74
C GLY A 18 -5.57 2.65 -1.82
N ILE A 19 -4.49 1.91 -1.53
CA ILE A 19 -4.46 0.45 -1.71
C ILE A 19 -5.29 -0.30 -0.65
N VAL A 20 -5.46 0.28 0.54
CA VAL A 20 -6.25 -0.30 1.64
C VAL A 20 -7.72 -0.52 1.27
N PRO A 21 -8.49 0.51 0.85
CA PRO A 21 -9.89 0.31 0.44
C PRO A 21 -10.02 -0.56 -0.81
N LEU A 22 -9.04 -0.54 -1.72
CA LEU A 22 -9.05 -1.41 -2.91
C LEU A 22 -8.92 -2.89 -2.52
N ALA A 23 -8.01 -3.22 -1.61
CA ALA A 23 -7.83 -4.59 -1.14
C ALA A 23 -9.05 -5.12 -0.39
N ILE A 24 -9.71 -4.28 0.41
CA ILE A 24 -10.96 -4.65 1.09
C ILE A 24 -12.06 -4.96 0.06
N ARG A 25 -12.20 -4.13 -1.00
CA ARG A 25 -13.16 -4.40 -2.09
C ARG A 25 -12.85 -5.69 -2.83
N GLN A 26 -11.58 -5.95 -3.11
CA GLN A 26 -11.13 -7.19 -3.75
C GLN A 26 -11.46 -8.40 -2.88
N ALA A 27 -11.17 -8.31 -1.58
CA ALA A 27 -11.44 -9.37 -0.62
C ALA A 27 -12.93 -9.71 -0.53
N MET A 28 -13.79 -8.70 -0.39
CA MET A 28 -15.24 -8.91 -0.37
C MET A 28 -15.74 -9.57 -1.66
N THR A 29 -15.19 -9.18 -2.81
CA THR A 29 -15.56 -9.74 -4.11
C THR A 29 -15.17 -11.21 -4.22
N GLU A 30 -13.95 -11.57 -3.80
CA GLU A 30 -13.46 -12.95 -3.86
C GLU A 30 -14.13 -13.86 -2.82
N ILE A 31 -14.40 -13.35 -1.62
CA ILE A 31 -15.19 -14.04 -0.60
C ILE A 31 -16.61 -14.30 -1.11
N ALA A 32 -17.25 -13.33 -1.77
CA ALA A 32 -18.60 -13.48 -2.32
C ALA A 32 -18.66 -14.49 -3.47
N LYS A 33 -17.60 -14.57 -4.31
CA LYS A 33 -17.52 -15.56 -5.41
C LYS A 33 -17.32 -16.99 -4.89
N LYS A 34 -16.51 -17.17 -3.85
CA LYS A 34 -16.20 -18.47 -3.25
C LYS A 34 -16.24 -18.36 -1.73
N PRO A 35 -17.43 -18.50 -1.13
CA PRO A 35 -17.58 -18.45 0.32
C PRO A 35 -17.13 -19.80 0.92
N SER A 36 -15.82 -19.97 1.05
CA SER A 36 -15.22 -21.06 1.83
C SER A 36 -14.47 -20.50 3.05
N GLU A 37 -14.39 -21.30 4.10
CA GLU A 37 -13.67 -20.94 5.34
C GLU A 37 -12.19 -20.62 5.06
N GLU A 38 -11.56 -21.41 4.19
CA GLU A 38 -10.18 -21.20 3.75
C GLU A 38 -9.98 -19.82 3.10
N ASN A 39 -10.92 -19.42 2.24
CA ASN A 39 -10.85 -18.14 1.53
C ASN A 39 -11.06 -16.96 2.49
N TRP A 40 -11.95 -17.11 3.48
CA TRP A 40 -12.15 -16.14 4.55
C TRP A 40 -10.89 -15.94 5.40
N ILE A 41 -10.25 -17.03 5.82
CA ILE A 41 -9.02 -16.97 6.62
C ILE A 41 -7.89 -16.31 5.81
N PHE A 42 -7.71 -16.72 4.55
CA PHE A 42 -6.70 -16.15 3.66
C PHE A 42 -6.86 -14.63 3.52
N TRP A 43 -8.06 -14.16 3.13
CA TRP A 43 -8.31 -12.73 2.94
C TRP A 43 -8.24 -11.93 4.23
N SER A 44 -8.60 -12.53 5.38
CA SER A 44 -8.45 -11.88 6.68
C SER A 44 -6.98 -11.64 7.02
N ILE A 45 -6.09 -12.61 6.78
CA ILE A 45 -4.64 -12.43 6.98
C ILE A 45 -4.10 -11.35 6.03
N VAL A 46 -4.54 -11.37 4.76
CA VAL A 46 -4.14 -10.35 3.79
C VAL A 46 -4.52 -8.94 4.28
N ILE A 47 -5.75 -8.73 4.73
CA ILE A 47 -6.22 -7.40 5.16
C ILE A 47 -5.63 -6.98 6.50
N VAL A 48 -5.44 -7.89 7.45
CA VAL A 48 -5.04 -7.55 8.83
C VAL A 48 -3.52 -7.46 8.98
N VAL A 49 -2.76 -8.27 8.22
CA VAL A 49 -1.30 -8.35 8.36
C VAL A 49 -0.61 -7.73 7.15
N LEU A 50 -0.93 -8.23 5.96
CA LEU A 50 -0.19 -7.92 4.73
C LEU A 50 -0.45 -6.50 4.24
N MET A 51 -1.71 -6.07 4.26
CA MET A 51 -2.13 -4.75 3.78
C MET A 51 -1.59 -3.60 4.64
N PRO A 52 -1.61 -3.65 5.99
CA PRO A 52 -1.01 -2.61 6.81
C PRO A 52 0.50 -2.52 6.58
N ILE A 53 1.21 -3.65 6.47
CA ILE A 53 2.65 -3.65 6.20
C ILE A 53 2.95 -2.97 4.85
N ILE A 54 2.22 -3.32 3.79
CA ILE A 54 2.39 -2.71 2.46
C ILE A 54 2.08 -1.22 2.50
N ALA A 55 0.92 -0.83 3.07
CA ALA A 55 0.51 0.56 3.15
C ALA A 55 1.49 1.41 3.95
N PHE A 56 1.96 0.91 5.10
CA PHE A 56 2.92 1.62 5.94
C PHE A 56 4.26 1.77 5.22
N SER A 57 4.72 0.72 4.53
CA SER A 57 5.97 0.76 3.74
C SER A 57 5.89 1.79 2.62
N LEU A 58 4.78 1.84 1.88
CA LEU A 58 4.56 2.80 0.79
C LEU A 58 4.47 4.25 1.28
N ILE A 59 3.75 4.47 2.37
CA ILE A 59 3.63 5.80 3.00
C ILE A 59 5.01 6.25 3.50
N THR A 60 5.73 5.37 4.20
CA THR A 60 7.06 5.65 4.75
C THR A 60 8.04 5.98 3.62
N PHE A 61 8.03 5.22 2.53
CA PHE A 61 8.82 5.50 1.34
C PHE A 61 8.46 6.84 0.71
N GLY A 62 7.17 7.14 0.56
CA GLY A 62 6.71 8.42 0.03
C GLY A 62 7.13 9.61 0.89
N VAL A 63 7.05 9.48 2.21
CA VAL A 63 7.49 10.51 3.17
C VAL A 63 9.00 10.74 3.12
N PHE A 64 9.81 9.68 3.07
CA PHE A 64 11.26 9.81 2.96
C PHE A 64 11.69 10.40 1.59
N ALA A 65 11.01 10.04 0.50
CA ALA A 65 11.19 10.65 -0.81
C ALA A 65 10.86 12.15 -0.81
N LEU A 66 9.82 12.56 -0.08
CA LEU A 66 9.45 13.98 0.08
C LEU A 66 10.44 14.76 0.94
N LYS A 67 11.05 14.13 1.96
CA LYS A 67 12.08 14.73 2.81
C LYS A 67 13.41 14.95 2.08
N GLY A 68 13.61 14.38 0.90
CA GLY A 68 14.85 14.52 0.13
C GLY A 68 16.01 13.72 0.71
N GLU A 69 15.75 12.72 1.56
CA GLU A 69 16.81 11.82 2.05
C GLU A 69 17.40 10.94 0.93
N TYR A 70 16.71 10.83 -0.21
CA TYR A 70 17.21 10.13 -1.42
C TYR A 70 17.95 11.07 -2.40
N ASP A 71 18.20 12.32 -2.01
CA ASP A 71 18.85 13.34 -2.83
C ASP A 71 20.40 13.29 -2.70
N ASP A 72 20.93 12.34 -1.92
CA ASP A 72 22.36 12.02 -1.83
C ASP A 72 22.83 11.32 -3.11
N ILE A 73 22.98 12.12 -4.16
CA ILE A 73 23.94 11.88 -5.24
C ILE A 73 25.18 12.71 -4.91
N ASN A 74 26.17 12.06 -4.30
CA ASN A 74 27.57 12.45 -4.51
C ASN A 74 27.89 12.38 -6.02
#